data_AF-A0A954IAB7-F1
#
_entry.id   AF-A0A954IAB7-F1
#
_cell.length_a   1.000
_cell.length_b   1.000
_cell.length_c   1.000
_cell.angle_alpha   90.00
_cell.angle_beta   90.00
_cell.angle_gamma   90.00
#
_symmetry.space_group_name_H-M   'P 1'
#
loop_
_entity.id
_entity.type
_entity.pdbx_description
1 polymer ?
#
loop_
_entity_poly.entity_id
_entity_poly.type
_entity_poly.pdbx_seq_one_letter_code
_entity_poly.pdbx_strand_id
1 'polypeptide(L)'
;MADDIRPNSLRPFSTEWYQLQAQNLGDAACRSLGFYAIPDDMRLSVVIPVYNEEKTLRVLVDRVRSVPVRKEMILIDDCSRDRSREVMQALEAEAANDDFNRIRTFYHEQNQGKGAALKTGFANVDGDIVIIQDADLE
;
A
#
# COMPACT_ATOMS: atom_id res chain seq x y z
N MET A 1 19.44 32.52 3.50
CA MET A 1 19.88 31.54 2.49
C MET A 1 18.69 30.65 2.24
N ALA A 2 18.06 30.79 1.06
CA ALA A 2 16.96 29.92 0.68
C ALA A 2 17.55 28.54 0.38
N ASP A 3 17.09 27.52 1.08
CA ASP A 3 17.49 26.14 0.80
C ASP A 3 17.11 25.81 -0.65
N ASP A 4 18.13 25.40 -1.40
CA ASP A 4 18.03 24.91 -2.77
C ASP A 4 17.30 23.56 -2.74
N ILE A 5 15.96 23.60 -2.70
CA ILE A 5 15.11 22.42 -2.83
C ILE A 5 15.28 21.91 -4.26
N ARG A 6 16.19 20.95 -4.43
CA ARG A 6 16.36 20.22 -5.68
C ARG A 6 14.98 19.64 -6.08
N PRO A 7 14.47 19.86 -7.30
CA PRO A 7 13.10 19.47 -7.68
C PRO A 7 12.80 17.96 -7.55
N ASN A 8 13.83 17.13 -7.34
CA ASN A 8 13.71 15.69 -7.16
C ASN A 8 13.67 15.22 -5.68
N SER A 9 13.60 16.13 -4.70
CA SER A 9 13.54 15.76 -3.27
C SER A 9 12.14 15.77 -2.67
N LEU A 10 11.14 16.32 -3.37
CA LEU A 10 9.77 16.36 -2.86
C LEU A 10 9.05 15.03 -3.11
N ARG A 11 8.36 14.52 -2.08
CA ARG A 11 7.55 13.32 -2.19
C ARG A 11 6.41 13.58 -3.20
N PRO A 12 6.25 12.75 -4.24
CA PRO A 12 5.13 12.90 -5.17
C PRO A 12 3.79 12.94 -4.42
N PHE A 13 2.89 13.81 -4.86
CA PHE A 13 1.58 14.04 -4.26
C PHE A 13 1.58 14.62 -2.84
N SER A 14 2.73 15.08 -2.29
CA SER A 14 2.70 15.93 -1.09
C SER A 14 2.13 17.31 -1.39
N THR A 15 1.77 18.07 -0.35
CA THR A 15 1.30 19.46 -0.48
C THR A 15 2.34 20.33 -1.16
N GLU A 16 3.61 20.23 -0.77
CA GLU A 16 4.72 21.00 -1.32
C GLU A 16 4.98 20.61 -2.78
N TRP A 17 4.92 19.31 -3.09
CA TRP A 17 5.05 18.84 -4.47
C TRP A 17 3.94 19.41 -5.35
N TYR A 18 2.70 19.34 -4.89
CA TYR A 18 1.56 19.90 -5.64
C TYR A 18 1.71 21.42 -5.83
N GLN A 19 2.11 22.16 -4.80
CA GLN A 19 2.33 23.60 -4.89
C GLN A 19 3.40 23.95 -5.94
N LEU A 20 4.49 23.17 -6.01
CA LEU A 20 5.51 23.35 -7.05
C LEU A 20 4.95 23.07 -8.45
N GLN A 21 4.17 22.00 -8.62
CA GLN A 21 3.52 21.71 -9.90
C GLN A 21 2.53 22.80 -10.30
N ALA A 22 1.72 23.29 -9.37
CA ALA A 22 0.74 24.34 -9.60
C ALA A 22 1.41 25.68 -9.94
N GLN A 23 2.53 26.01 -9.32
CA GLN A 23 3.34 27.19 -9.69
C GLN A 23 3.88 27.09 -11.13
N ASN A 24 4.27 25.90 -11.58
CA ASN A 24 4.87 25.70 -12.90
C ASN A 24 3.84 25.53 -14.03
N LEU A 25 2.71 24.85 -13.76
CA LEU A 25 1.73 24.43 -14.77
C LEU A 25 0.40 25.19 -14.66
N GLY A 26 0.12 25.81 -13.51
CA GLY A 26 -1.18 26.35 -13.16
C GLY A 26 -2.18 25.27 -12.69
N ASP A 27 -3.10 25.66 -11.81
CA ASP A 27 -4.04 24.73 -11.16
C ASP A 27 -4.92 23.96 -12.15
N ALA A 28 -5.33 24.60 -13.25
CA ALA A 28 -6.19 23.97 -14.26
C ALA A 28 -5.47 22.81 -14.99
N ALA A 29 -4.19 22.99 -15.32
CA ALA A 29 -3.39 21.94 -15.92
C ALA A 29 -3.14 20.80 -14.92
N CYS A 30 -2.79 21.12 -13.67
CA CYS A 30 -2.63 20.12 -12.61
C CYS A 30 -3.87 19.24 -12.45
N ARG A 31 -5.07 19.83 -12.35
CA ARG A 31 -6.33 19.08 -12.28
C ARG A 31 -6.57 18.19 -13.50
N SER A 32 -6.30 18.71 -14.70
CA SER A 32 -6.50 17.97 -15.95
C SER A 32 -5.53 16.80 -16.11
N LEU A 33 -4.33 16.91 -15.53
CA LEU A 33 -3.30 15.88 -15.50
C LEU A 33 -3.44 14.91 -14.32
N GLY A 34 -4.41 15.15 -13.42
CA GLY A 34 -4.62 14.31 -12.23
C GLY A 34 -3.60 14.54 -11.11
N PHE A 35 -2.94 15.69 -11.07
CA PHE A 35 -2.04 16.06 -9.98
C PHE A 35 -2.86 16.64 -8.83
N TYR A 36 -2.87 15.93 -7.71
CA TYR A 36 -3.54 16.33 -6.48
C TYR A 36 -2.60 16.16 -5.29
N ALA A 37 -2.78 16.98 -4.26
CA ALA A 37 -2.14 16.77 -2.97
C ALA A 37 -2.92 15.70 -2.20
N ILE A 38 -2.21 14.72 -1.65
CA ILE A 38 -2.71 13.72 -0.72
C ILE A 38 -2.35 14.21 0.69
N PRO A 39 -3.32 14.37 1.60
CA PRO A 39 -3.04 14.77 2.98
C PRO A 39 -2.05 13.81 3.67
N ASP A 40 -1.13 14.34 4.48
CA ASP A 40 -0.11 13.52 5.14
C ASP A 40 -0.69 12.60 6.24
N ASP A 41 -1.82 12.99 6.81
CA ASP A 41 -2.55 12.22 7.82
C ASP A 41 -3.41 11.10 7.21
N MET A 42 -3.75 11.21 5.93
CA MET A 42 -4.52 10.19 5.21
C MET A 42 -3.75 8.86 5.14
N ARG A 43 -4.43 7.75 5.45
CA ARG A 43 -3.89 6.39 5.38
C ARG A 43 -4.74 5.52 4.43
N LEU A 44 -4.07 4.87 3.49
CA LEU A 44 -4.66 3.85 2.62
C LEU A 44 -4.56 2.46 3.26
N SER A 45 -5.65 1.70 3.33
CA SER A 45 -5.63 0.28 3.66
C SER A 45 -5.71 -0.56 2.39
N VAL A 46 -4.71 -1.42 2.18
CA VAL A 46 -4.65 -2.35 1.04
C VAL A 46 -4.91 -3.75 1.55
N VAL A 47 -6.09 -4.31 1.23
CA VAL A 47 -6.46 -5.67 1.63
C VAL A 47 -6.02 -6.66 0.54
N ILE A 48 -5.20 -7.64 0.92
CA ILE A 48 -4.57 -8.60 0.02
C ILE A 48 -4.92 -10.02 0.48
N PRO A 49 -5.92 -10.68 -0.13
CA PRO A 49 -6.15 -12.12 0.04
C PRO A 49 -4.98 -12.91 -0.57
N VAL A 50 -4.51 -13.94 0.13
CA VAL A 50 -3.37 -14.76 -0.28
C VAL A 50 -3.75 -16.24 -0.22
N TYR A 51 -3.51 -16.98 -1.31
CA TYR A 51 -3.64 -18.44 -1.34
C TYR A 51 -2.66 -19.05 -2.35
N ASN A 52 -1.61 -19.70 -1.86
CA ASN A 52 -0.56 -20.34 -2.66
C ASN A 52 0.21 -19.39 -3.62
N GLU A 53 0.67 -18.25 -3.10
CA GLU A 53 1.34 -17.18 -3.84
C GLU A 53 2.83 -17.00 -3.46
N GLU A 54 3.53 -18.06 -3.03
CA GLU A 54 4.91 -17.94 -2.54
C GLU A 54 5.90 -17.28 -3.52
N LYS A 55 5.60 -17.34 -4.83
CA LYS A 55 6.48 -16.85 -5.91
C LYS A 55 6.24 -15.38 -6.27
N THR A 56 5.03 -14.90 -6.07
CA THR A 56 4.51 -13.62 -6.58
C THR A 56 4.34 -12.60 -5.45
N LEU A 57 3.99 -13.07 -4.24
CA LEU A 57 3.62 -12.23 -3.11
C LEU A 57 4.67 -11.18 -2.76
N ARG A 58 5.96 -11.55 -2.71
CA ARG A 58 7.05 -10.61 -2.41
C ARG A 58 7.10 -9.46 -3.42
N VAL A 59 7.08 -9.80 -4.71
CA VAL A 59 7.15 -8.83 -5.80
C VAL A 59 5.94 -7.89 -5.76
N LEU A 60 4.76 -8.43 -5.47
CA LEU A 60 3.54 -7.65 -5.34
C LEU A 60 3.64 -6.66 -4.19
N VAL A 61 4.03 -7.13 -3.00
CA VAL A 61 4.14 -6.26 -1.82
C VAL A 61 5.17 -5.18 -2.05
N ASP A 62 6.32 -5.50 -2.65
CA ASP A 62 7.35 -4.51 -2.98
C ASP A 62 6.82 -3.45 -3.97
N ARG A 63 6.00 -3.83 -4.96
CA ARG A 63 5.33 -2.88 -5.86
C ARG A 63 4.34 -1.98 -5.12
N VAL A 64 3.53 -2.53 -4.22
CA VAL A 64 2.58 -1.76 -3.41
C VAL A 64 3.32 -0.79 -2.47
N ARG A 65 4.41 -1.24 -1.84
CA ARG A 65 5.29 -0.39 -1.01
C ARG A 65 5.91 0.77 -1.79
N SER A 66 6.27 0.55 -3.06
CA SER A 66 6.92 1.56 -3.90
C SER A 66 6.06 2.81 -4.18
N VAL A 67 4.73 2.70 -4.06
CA VAL A 67 3.80 3.81 -4.26
C VAL A 67 3.95 4.81 -3.10
N PRO A 68 4.25 6.10 -3.31
CA PRO A 68 4.60 7.06 -2.25
C PRO A 68 3.39 7.62 -1.48
N VAL A 69 2.46 6.74 -1.10
CA VAL A 69 1.27 7.02 -0.29
C VAL A 69 1.40 6.27 1.04
N ARG A 70 1.08 6.94 2.15
CA ARG A 70 1.09 6.31 3.47
C ARG A 70 0.03 5.23 3.50
N LYS A 71 0.42 4.00 3.86
CA LYS A 71 -0.48 2.86 3.78
C LYS A 71 -0.22 1.82 4.85
N GLU A 72 -1.26 1.01 5.08
CA GLU A 72 -1.13 -0.29 5.68
C GLU A 72 -1.54 -1.36 4.67
N MET A 73 -0.91 -2.53 4.76
CA MET A 73 -1.25 -3.70 3.96
C MET A 73 -1.71 -4.80 4.91
N ILE A 74 -2.92 -5.28 4.67
CA ILE A 74 -3.57 -6.33 5.44
C ILE A 74 -3.54 -7.61 4.59
N LEU A 75 -2.65 -8.53 4.92
CA LEU A 75 -2.44 -9.76 4.16
C LEU A 75 -3.18 -10.90 4.87
N ILE A 76 -4.06 -11.59 4.15
CA ILE A 76 -4.88 -12.66 4.72
C ILE A 76 -4.58 -13.96 4.00
N ASP A 77 -3.88 -14.86 4.68
CA ASP A 77 -3.61 -16.21 4.21
C ASP A 77 -4.85 -17.09 4.40
N ASP A 78 -5.46 -17.52 3.30
CA ASP A 78 -6.63 -18.39 3.30
C ASP A 78 -6.22 -19.87 3.34
N CYS A 79 -5.36 -20.21 4.30
CA CYS A 79 -4.80 -21.55 4.52
C CYS A 79 -4.00 -22.08 3.32
N SER A 80 -3.00 -21.31 2.86
CA SER A 80 -2.04 -21.76 1.84
C SER A 80 -1.31 -23.05 2.27
N ARG A 81 -0.90 -23.84 1.28
CA ARG A 81 -0.16 -25.11 1.46
C ARG A 81 1.30 -25.02 1.03
N ASP A 82 1.68 -23.89 0.45
CA ASP A 82 3.04 -23.56 0.06
C ASP A 82 3.71 -22.65 1.12
N ARG A 83 4.79 -21.96 0.75
CA ARG A 83 5.53 -21.10 1.68
C ARG A 83 4.96 -19.67 1.81
N SER A 84 3.76 -19.39 1.30
CA SER A 84 3.13 -18.05 1.38
C SER A 84 3.10 -17.50 2.80
N ARG A 85 2.76 -18.34 3.78
CA ARG A 85 2.71 -17.97 5.20
C ARG A 85 4.09 -17.52 5.73
N GLU A 86 5.17 -18.21 5.35
CA GLU A 86 6.54 -17.82 5.72
C GLU A 86 6.93 -16.48 5.09
N VAL A 87 6.59 -16.27 3.82
CA VAL A 87 6.83 -15.00 3.11
C VAL A 87 6.08 -13.85 3.80
N MET A 88 4.81 -14.07 4.18
CA MET A 88 4.02 -13.08 4.92
C MET A 88 4.65 -12.69 6.26
N GLN A 89 5.11 -13.67 7.04
CA GLN A 89 5.77 -13.43 8.33
C GLN A 89 7.06 -12.61 8.17
N ALA A 90 7.87 -12.93 7.15
CA ALA A 90 9.08 -12.17 6.84
C ALA A 90 8.75 -10.71 6.46
N LEU A 91 7.76 -10.51 5.59
CA LEU A 91 7.30 -9.18 5.18
C LEU A 91 6.80 -8.34 6.36
N GLU A 92 6.02 -8.94 7.26
CA GLU A 92 5.53 -8.26 8.47
C GLU A 92 6.70 -7.84 9.39
N ALA A 93 7.66 -8.74 9.61
CA ALA A 93 8.85 -8.44 10.41
C ALA A 93 9.73 -7.34 9.78
N GLU A 94 9.93 -7.37 8.46
CA GLU A 94 10.66 -6.34 7.71
C GLU A 94 10.00 -4.95 7.82
N ALA A 95 8.68 -4.89 7.95
CA ALA A 95 7.90 -3.66 8.05
C ALA A 95 7.64 -3.19 9.50
N ALA A 96 8.15 -3.89 10.52
CA ALA A 96 7.81 -3.63 11.93
C ALA A 96 8.10 -2.19 12.39
N ASN A 97 9.08 -1.51 11.77
CA ASN A 97 9.46 -0.13 12.07
C ASN A 97 9.16 0.85 10.92
N ASP A 98 8.36 0.44 9.92
CA ASP A 98 7.96 1.27 8.77
C ASP A 98 6.50 1.70 8.91
N ASP A 99 6.24 2.81 9.62
CA ASP A 99 4.88 3.36 9.78
C ASP A 99 4.28 3.86 8.45
N PHE A 100 5.12 4.11 7.45
CA PHE A 100 4.65 4.54 6.13
C PHE A 100 4.08 3.39 5.30
N ASN A 101 4.57 2.16 5.55
CA ASN A 101 4.11 0.94 4.89
C ASN A 101 3.89 -0.21 5.89
N ARG A 102 3.00 -0.01 6.86
CA ARG A 102 2.71 -1.03 7.88
C ARG A 102 2.20 -2.31 7.22
N ILE A 103 2.65 -3.47 7.69
CA ILE A 103 2.14 -4.78 7.25
C ILE A 103 1.54 -5.47 8.46
N ARG A 104 0.37 -6.08 8.28
CA ARG A 104 -0.28 -6.95 9.27
C ARG A 104 -0.74 -8.24 8.59
N THR A 105 -0.50 -9.38 9.23
CA THR A 105 -0.85 -10.68 8.67
C THR A 105 -1.96 -11.38 9.45
N PHE A 106 -2.83 -12.09 8.74
CA PHE A 106 -3.94 -12.86 9.30
C PHE A 106 -3.98 -14.24 8.63
N TYR A 107 -4.44 -15.24 9.38
CA TYR A 107 -4.36 -16.63 8.98
C TYR A 107 -5.68 -17.34 9.25
N HIS A 108 -6.25 -17.95 8.20
CA HIS A 108 -7.37 -18.87 8.36
C HIS A 108 -6.87 -20.29 8.67
N GLU A 109 -7.64 -21.03 9.45
CA GLU A 109 -7.36 -22.44 9.80
C GLU A 109 -7.73 -23.42 8.66
N GLN A 110 -8.64 -23.00 7.77
CA GLN A 110 -9.05 -23.72 6.59
C GLN A 110 -9.31 -22.73 5.45
N ASN A 111 -9.23 -23.19 4.20
CA ASN A 111 -9.56 -22.37 3.04
C ASN A 111 -11.07 -22.07 3.04
N GLN A 112 -11.43 -20.79 3.09
CA GLN A 112 -12.80 -20.29 3.14
C GLN A 112 -13.18 -19.47 1.90
N GLY A 113 -12.25 -19.33 0.96
CA GLY A 113 -12.37 -18.55 -0.26
C GLY A 113 -12.07 -17.07 -0.07
N LYS A 114 -11.79 -16.40 -1.19
CA LYS A 114 -11.47 -14.96 -1.27
C LYS A 114 -12.46 -14.06 -0.53
N GLY A 115 -13.76 -14.34 -0.62
CA GLY A 115 -14.79 -13.55 0.05
C GLY A 115 -14.65 -13.56 1.58
N ALA A 116 -14.24 -14.68 2.18
CA ALA A 116 -13.98 -14.76 3.61
C ALA A 116 -12.70 -13.99 3.97
N ALA A 117 -11.64 -14.13 3.17
CA ALA A 117 -10.39 -13.39 3.38
C ALA A 117 -10.61 -11.86 3.33
N LEU A 118 -11.42 -11.38 2.38
CA LEU A 118 -11.81 -9.97 2.30
C LEU A 118 -12.59 -9.51 3.54
N LYS A 119 -13.54 -10.30 4.05
CA LYS A 119 -14.27 -9.99 5.29
C LYS A 119 -13.34 -9.85 6.48
N THR A 120 -12.39 -10.78 6.64
CA THR A 120 -11.35 -10.71 7.67
C THR A 120 -10.50 -9.44 7.50
N GLY A 121 -10.10 -9.12 6.27
CA GLY A 121 -9.36 -7.91 5.97
C GLY A 121 -10.11 -6.63 6.37
N PHE A 122 -11.36 -6.48 5.93
CA PHE A 122 -12.20 -5.31 6.24
C PHE A 122 -12.49 -5.14 7.72
N ALA A 123 -12.52 -6.21 8.51
CA ALA A 123 -12.69 -6.11 9.95
C ALA A 123 -11.44 -5.57 10.68
N ASN A 124 -10.29 -5.46 9.99
CA ASN A 124 -8.99 -5.13 10.57
C ASN A 124 -8.32 -3.90 9.95
N VAL A 125 -8.99 -3.18 9.04
CA VAL A 125 -8.46 -1.94 8.45
C VAL A 125 -8.60 -0.77 9.43
N ASP A 126 -7.60 0.10 9.45
CA ASP A 126 -7.51 1.34 10.24
C ASP A 126 -7.42 2.60 9.34
N GLY A 127 -7.42 2.47 8.02
CA GLY A 127 -7.24 3.57 7.06
C GLY A 127 -8.52 4.25 6.59
N ASP A 128 -8.37 5.45 6.05
CA ASP A 128 -9.47 6.31 5.57
C ASP A 128 -10.07 5.81 4.24
N ILE A 129 -9.23 5.17 3.42
CA ILE A 129 -9.61 4.59 2.14
C ILE A 129 -9.18 3.13 2.13
N VAL A 130 -10.07 2.25 1.66
CA VAL A 130 -9.79 0.83 1.53
C VAL A 130 -9.80 0.45 0.06
N ILE A 131 -8.75 -0.25 -0.37
CA ILE A 131 -8.69 -0.91 -1.68
C ILE A 131 -8.44 -2.40 -1.50
N ILE A 132 -8.85 -3.17 -2.50
CA ILE A 132 -8.53 -4.58 -2.61
C ILE A 132 -7.44 -4.72 -3.67
N GLN A 133 -6.39 -5.45 -3.35
CA GLN A 133 -5.34 -5.83 -4.30
C GLN A 133 -5.32 -7.35 -4.39
N ASP A 134 -5.49 -7.88 -5.61
CA ASP A 134 -5.37 -9.31 -5.85
C ASP A 134 -3.91 -9.73 -5.74
N ALA A 135 -3.64 -10.90 -5.14
CA ALA A 135 -2.29 -11.41 -4.98
C ALA A 135 -1.69 -11.99 -6.27
N ASP A 136 -2.56 -12.33 -7.23
CA ASP A 136 -2.19 -12.79 -8.56
C ASP A 136 -1.47 -11.69 -9.36
N LEU A 137 -0.25 -12.01 -9.81
CA LEU A 137 0.54 -11.22 -10.74
C LEU A 137 0.56 -11.93 -12.12
N GLU A 138 -0.59 -12.02 -12.80
CA GLU A 138 -0.62 -12.35 -14.23
C GLU A 138 -0.13 -11.18 -15.10
#